data_AF-A0A7D5LD18-F1
#
_entry.id   AF-A0A7D5LD18-F1
#
_cell.length_a   1.000
_cell.length_b   1.000
_cell.length_c   1.000
_cell.angle_alpha   90.00
_cell.angle_beta   90.00
_cell.angle_gamma   90.00
#
_symmetry.space_group_name_H-M   'P 1'
#
loop_
_entity.id
_entity.type
_entity.pdbx_description
1 polymer ?
#
loop_
_entity_poly.entity_id
_entity_poly.type
_entity_poly.pdbx_seq_one_letter_code
_entity_poly.pdbx_strand_id
1 'polypeptide(L)' 'MTGCSMCGLPAERPETHHDNEHRGDNSPDNLRDVHRRCHMHHHGNDRATDHRSAEGFGPRSPSTGPPTLS' A
#
# COMPACT_ATOMS: atom_id res chain seq x y z
N MET A 1 -16.43 2.80 2.62
CA MET A 1 -15.09 2.44 2.13
C MET A 1 -14.09 2.79 3.19
N THR A 2 -13.34 1.82 3.70
CA THR A 2 -12.25 2.08 4.64
C THR A 2 -11.03 2.51 3.83
N GLY A 3 -10.43 3.65 4.17
CA GLY A 3 -9.20 4.11 3.53
C GLY A 3 -7.99 3.31 4.03
N CYS A 4 -6.97 3.18 3.20
CA CYS A 4 -5.67 2.68 3.62
C CYS A 4 -5.08 3.64 4.66
N SER A 5 -4.82 3.15 5.86
CA SER A 5 -4.23 3.94 6.95
C SER A 5 -2.84 4.51 6.64
N MET A 6 -2.14 3.98 5.63
CA MET A 6 -0.81 4.45 5.22
C MET A 6 -0.82 5.60 4.21
N CYS A 7 -1.78 5.63 3.28
CA CYS A 7 -1.78 6.60 2.17
C CYS A 7 -3.11 7.35 1.98
N GLY A 8 -4.16 7.00 2.73
CA GLY A 8 -5.48 7.61 2.65
C GLY A 8 -6.32 7.21 1.43
N LEU A 9 -5.77 6.46 0.47
CA LEU A 9 -6.52 6.00 -0.71
C LEU A 9 -7.55 4.92 -0.32
N PRO A 10 -8.65 4.79 -1.08
CA PRO A 10 -9.63 3.72 -0.87
C PRO A 10 -8.97 2.34 -0.84
N ALA A 11 -9.22 1.57 0.22
CA ALA A 11 -8.80 0.17 0.31
C ALA A 11 -10.03 -0.73 0.09
N GLU A 12 -10.33 -1.04 -1.17
CA GLU A 12 -11.45 -1.93 -1.51
C GLU A 12 -11.21 -3.37 -1.04
N ARG A 13 -9.94 -3.75 -0.88
CA ARG A 13 -9.48 -5.04 -0.35
C ARG A 13 -8.37 -4.81 0.66
N PRO A 14 -8.71 -4.40 1.91
CA PRO A 14 -7.71 -4.17 2.93
C PRO A 14 -7.04 -5.49 3.33
N GLU A 15 -5.73 -5.41 3.58
CA GLU A 15 -4.92 -6.44 4.20
C GLU A 15 -4.45 -5.90 5.56
N THR A 16 -4.39 -6.77 6.56
CA THR A 16 -3.89 -6.42 7.89
C THR A 16 -2.36 -6.40 7.88
N HIS A 17 -1.78 -5.35 8.44
CA HIS A 17 -0.34 -5.16 8.58
C HIS A 17 0.04 -4.88 10.04
N HIS A 18 1.15 -5.46 10.48
CA HIS A 18 1.71 -5.22 11.81
C HIS A 18 2.59 -3.96 11.83
N ASP A 19 2.38 -3.08 12.81
CA ASP A 19 3.17 -1.84 12.97
C ASP A 19 4.57 -2.10 13.49
N ASN A 20 4.67 -3.05 14.42
CA ASN A 20 5.92 -3.54 14.95
C ASN A 20 6.20 -4.96 14.42
N GLU A 21 7.48 -5.30 14.33
CA GLU A 21 7.95 -6.61 13.89
C GLU A 21 8.04 -7.64 15.03
N HIS A 22 7.48 -7.32 16.21
CA HIS A 22 7.54 -8.21 17.37
C HIS A 22 6.71 -9.46 17.09
N ARG A 23 7.41 -10.58 16.89
CA ARG A 23 6.78 -11.88 16.66
C ARG A 23 5.82 -12.22 17.81
N GLY A 24 4.54 -12.39 17.47
CA GLY A 24 3.49 -12.81 18.42
C GLY A 24 2.65 -11.67 18.98
N ASP A 25 3.04 -10.41 18.75
CA ASP A 25 2.19 -9.26 19.09
C ASP A 25 1.06 -9.11 18.06
N ASN A 26 -0.09 -9.71 18.35
CA ASN A 26 -1.32 -9.59 17.57
C ASN A 26 -2.33 -8.65 18.25
N SER A 27 -1.86 -7.72 19.10
CA SER A 27 -2.75 -6.72 19.69
C SER A 27 -3.45 -5.93 18.57
N PRO A 28 -4.75 -5.62 18.67
CA PRO A 28 -5.42 -4.78 17.68
C PRO A 28 -4.73 -3.41 17.52
N ASP A 29 -4.04 -2.91 18.54
CA ASP A 29 -3.24 -1.67 18.46
C ASP A 29 -1.97 -1.81 17.61
N ASN A 30 -1.49 -3.05 17.41
CA ASN A 30 -0.36 -3.36 16.53
C ASN A 30 -0.82 -3.70 15.11
N LEU A 31 -2.13 -3.74 14.84
CA LEU A 31 -2.69 -4.11 13.55
C LEU A 31 -3.32 -2.90 12.87
N ARG A 32 -2.95 -2.64 11.63
CA ARG A 32 -3.59 -1.63 10.79
C ARG A 32 -4.10 -2.22 9.49
N ASP A 33 -5.19 -1.67 8.99
CA ASP A 33 -5.70 -1.99 7.66
C ASP A 33 -5.03 -1.12 6.61
N VAL A 34 -4.39 -1.76 5.64
CA VAL A 34 -3.70 -1.12 4.52
C VAL A 34 -4.10 -1.81 3.22
N HIS A 35 -4.03 -1.09 2.09
CA HIS A 35 -4.18 -1.77 0.81
C HIS A 35 -2.92 -2.59 0.50
N ARG A 36 -3.08 -3.67 -0.26
CA ARG A 36 -2.01 -4.60 -0.66
C ARG A 36 -0.74 -3.93 -1.18
N ARG A 37 -0.87 -2.84 -1.96
CA ARG A 37 0.30 -2.09 -2.46
C ARG A 37 1.14 -1.46 -1.33
N CYS A 38 0.53 -0.87 -0.30
CA CYS A 38 1.22 -0.29 0.84
C CYS A 38 1.78 -1.39 1.75
N HIS A 39 1.02 -2.47 1.94
CA HIS A 39 1.48 -3.64 2.68
C HIS A 39 2.79 -4.20 2.11
N MET A 40 2.82 -4.50 0.81
CA MET A 40 4.01 -5.07 0.17
C MET A 40 5.16 -4.07 0.03
N HIS A 41 4.85 -2.78 -0.13
CA HIS A 41 5.87 -1.72 -0.13
C HIS A 41 6.61 -1.66 1.20
N HIS A 42 5.89 -1.80 2.33
CA HIS A 42 6.50 -1.86 3.66
C HIS A 42 7.42 -3.07 3.83
N HIS A 43 7.11 -4.19 3.18
CA HIS A 43 7.99 -5.37 3.15
C HIS A 43 9.09 -5.30 2.08
N GLY A 44 9.25 -4.16 1.39
CA GLY A 44 10.24 -4.00 0.31
C GLY A 44 9.98 -4.88 -0.92
N ASN A 45 8.78 -5.44 -1.05
CA ASN A 45 8.41 -6.39 -2.09
C ASN A 45 7.49 -5.75 -3.14
N ASP A 46 7.95 -4.65 -3.73
CA ASP A 46 7.21 -3.90 -4.74
C ASP A 46 6.81 -4.77 -5.95
N ARG A 47 7.62 -5.77 -6.32
CA ARG A 47 7.31 -6.69 -7.43
C ARG A 47 6.05 -7.53 -7.21
N ALA A 48 5.71 -7.84 -5.96
CA ALA A 48 4.48 -8.55 -5.63
C ALA A 48 3.22 -7.68 -5.82
N THR A 49 3.40 -6.36 -6.00
CA THR A 49 2.33 -5.41 -6.29
C THR A 49 2.08 -5.26 -7.78
N ASP A 50 3.08 -5.39 -8.65
CA ASP A 50 2.97 -5.03 -10.07
C ASP A 50 1.85 -5.77 -10.82
N HIS A 51 1.74 -7.09 -10.68
CA HIS A 51 0.74 -7.87 -11.44
C HIS A 51 -0.70 -7.74 -10.92
N ARG A 52 -0.91 -7.47 -9.62
CA ARG A 52 -2.27 -7.39 -9.04
C ARG A 52 -2.71 -5.97 -8.72
N SER A 53 -1.78 -5.03 -8.66
CA SER A 53 -2.10 -3.63 -8.36
C SER A 53 -2.36 -2.81 -9.62
N ALA A 54 -1.81 -3.21 -10.77
CA ALA A 54 -2.11 -2.57 -12.04
C ALA A 54 -3.60 -2.68 -12.41
N GLU A 55 -4.23 -3.82 -12.09
CA GLU A 55 -5.65 -4.06 -12.41
C GLU A 55 -6.63 -3.37 -11.45
N GLY A 56 -6.20 -3.00 -10.23
CA GLY A 56 -7.08 -2.42 -9.19
C GLY A 56 -6.75 -0.98 -8.76
N PHE A 57 -5.51 -0.51 -8.94
CA PHE A 57 -5.05 0.79 -8.45
C PHE A 57 -4.45 1.67 -9.55
N GLY A 58 -4.46 1.21 -10.80
CA GLY A 58 -3.79 1.84 -11.93
C GLY A 58 -2.26 1.67 -11.89
N PRO A 59 -1.57 2.02 -12.99
CA PRO A 59 -0.11 2.03 -13.01
C PRO A 59 0.44 2.96 -11.91
N ARG A 60 1.65 2.66 -11.38
CA ARG A 60 2.44 3.70 -10.72
C ARG A 60 2.54 4.83 -11.75
N SER A 61 1.85 5.96 -11.53
CA SER A 61 1.91 7.08 -12.47
C SER A 61 3.37 7.28 -12.87
N PRO A 62 3.72 7.34 -14.17
CA PRO A 62 5.03 7.84 -14.50
C PRO A 62 5.12 9.22 -13.87
N SER A 63 6.20 9.49 -13.13
CA SER A 63 6.58 10.87 -12.83
C SER A 63 6.90 11.53 -14.16
N THR A 64 5.88 11.95 -14.91
CA THR A 64 6.01 13.10 -15.78
C THR A 64 6.31 14.24 -14.84
N GLY A 65 7.60 14.58 -14.71
CA GLY A 65 8.01 15.86 -14.17
C GLY A 65 7.22 17.00 -14.83
N PRO A 66 7.28 18.22 -14.27
CA PRO A 66 6.55 19.35 -14.82
C PRO A 66 6.83 19.46 -16.33
N PRO A 67 5.83 19.79 -17.17
CA PRO A 67 6.06 19.96 -18.59
C PRO A 67 7.19 20.97 -18.76
N THR A 68 8.30 20.53 -19.35
CA THR A 68 9.34 21.44 -19.85
C THR A 68 8.69 22.31 -20.91
N LEU A 69 8.31 23.52 -20.50
CA LEU A 69 8.10 24.64 -21.40
C LEU A 69 9.48 25.07 -21.89
N SER A 70 9.82 24.73 -23.14
CA SER A 70 10.56 25.55 -24.12
C SER A 70 10.84 24.74 -25.39
#